data_AF-A0A1F6ABF7-F1
#
_entry.id   AF-A0A1F6ABF7-F1
#
_cell.length_a   1.000
_cell.length_b   1.000
_cell.length_c   1.000
_cell.angle_alpha   90.00
_cell.angle_beta   90.00
_cell.angle_gamma   90.00
#
_symmetry.space_group_name_H-M   'P 1'
#
loop_
_entity.id
_entity.type
_entity.pdbx_description
1 polymer ?
#
loop_
_entity_poly.entity_id
_entity_poly.type
_entity_poly.pdbx_seq_one_letter_code
_entity_poly.pdbx_strand_id
1 'polypeptide(L)'
;MPLNFSGSILLLSSFLLGLRHGIDWDHIAAISDISGSCDSRRQGIIFGSVYALGHAAVIIIIGLLSVMIGINLPSWVDRIMEPIVGLTLILLSIWLFVSIYLHGRNFKIKSRWMILFTFLRKIYIYFHNKINHHHKKEMVFYDYPYGLGMAFLIGIIHGIGAETPSQVLLFITAAGIGGELIGAVFVTVFVFGLLISNSVITLVISYGYLNKNNNSNFRLVLGTLTAVFSFFIGILFLFGKVFYLPVLLGG
;
A
#
# COMPACT_ATOMS: atom_id res chain seq x y z
N MET A 1 2.96 -43.74 7.59
CA MET A 1 2.06 -42.56 7.51
C MET A 1 2.29 -41.95 6.15
N PRO A 2 1.30 -41.90 5.23
CA PRO A 2 1.51 -41.20 3.97
C PRO A 2 1.73 -39.72 4.33
N LEU A 3 2.80 -39.14 3.80
CA LEU A 3 3.01 -37.69 3.87
C LEU A 3 1.76 -37.04 3.25
N ASN A 4 1.07 -36.17 4.00
CA ASN A 4 -0.06 -35.38 3.53
C ASN A 4 0.44 -34.34 2.50
N PHE A 5 0.87 -34.81 1.33
CA PHE A 5 1.40 -33.99 0.23
C PHE A 5 0.39 -32.93 -0.21
N SER A 6 -0.91 -33.21 -0.13
CA SER A 6 -1.96 -32.25 -0.46
C SER A 6 -1.98 -31.04 0.49
N GLY A 7 -1.84 -31.27 1.79
CA GLY A 7 -1.84 -30.20 2.79
C GLY A 7 -0.60 -29.31 2.71
N SER A 8 0.59 -29.90 2.58
CA SER A 8 1.83 -29.12 2.46
C SER A 8 1.88 -28.30 1.17
N ILE A 9 1.36 -28.83 0.05
CA ILE A 9 1.24 -28.08 -1.21
C ILE A 9 0.28 -26.90 -1.07
N LEU A 10 -0.87 -27.06 -0.40
CA LEU A 10 -1.81 -25.97 -0.16
C LEU A 10 -1.19 -24.86 0.70
N LEU A 11 -0.47 -25.22 1.77
CA LEU A 11 0.21 -24.24 2.63
C LEU A 11 1.36 -23.53 1.90
N LEU A 12 2.15 -24.26 1.12
CA LEU A 12 3.19 -23.66 0.29
C LEU A 12 2.58 -22.71 -0.75
N SER A 13 1.46 -23.10 -1.38
CA SER A 13 0.75 -22.26 -2.34
C SER A 13 0.23 -20.99 -1.69
N SER A 14 -0.38 -21.08 -0.50
CA SER A 14 -0.79 -19.92 0.29
C SER A 14 0.38 -18.96 0.56
N PHE A 15 1.51 -19.51 1.02
CA PHE A 15 2.70 -18.72 1.32
C PHE A 15 3.24 -18.01 0.07
N LEU A 16 3.34 -18.73 -1.05
CA LEU A 16 3.80 -18.18 -2.33
C LEU A 16 2.84 -17.13 -2.88
N LEU A 17 1.53 -17.34 -2.76
CA LEU A 17 0.53 -16.34 -3.12
C LEU A 17 0.66 -15.09 -2.25
N GLY A 18 0.93 -15.24 -0.95
CA GLY A 18 1.20 -14.13 -0.04
C GLY A 18 2.45 -13.33 -0.43
N LEU A 19 3.56 -14.03 -0.71
CA LEU A 19 4.79 -13.41 -1.21
C LEU A 19 4.57 -12.67 -2.52
N ARG A 20 3.89 -13.31 -3.47
CA ARG A 20 3.55 -12.73 -4.78
C ARG A 20 2.71 -11.47 -4.59
N HIS A 21 1.71 -11.57 -3.72
CA HIS A 21 0.80 -10.48 -3.45
C HIS A 21 1.52 -9.25 -2.87
N GLY A 22 2.39 -9.43 -1.88
CA GLY A 22 3.15 -8.29 -1.36
C GLY A 22 4.17 -7.70 -2.33
N ILE A 23 4.42 -8.32 -3.49
CA ILE A 23 5.24 -7.78 -4.60
C ILE A 23 4.34 -7.13 -5.67
N ASP A 24 3.02 -7.17 -5.54
CA ASP A 24 2.12 -6.54 -6.49
C ASP A 24 2.41 -5.04 -6.61
N TRP A 25 2.07 -4.50 -7.79
CA TRP A 25 2.53 -3.20 -8.25
C TRP A 25 2.13 -2.04 -7.34
N ASP A 26 0.99 -2.15 -6.68
CA ASP A 26 0.46 -1.16 -5.75
C ASP A 26 1.12 -1.19 -4.36
N HIS A 27 1.57 -2.36 -3.87
CA HIS A 27 2.43 -2.48 -2.68
C HIS A 27 3.78 -1.78 -2.89
N ILE A 28 4.43 -2.05 -4.04
CA ILE A 28 5.68 -1.40 -4.39
C ILE A 28 5.49 0.12 -4.44
N ALA A 29 4.41 0.60 -5.07
CA ALA A 29 4.09 2.02 -5.13
C ALA A 29 3.83 2.62 -3.74
N ALA A 30 3.04 1.95 -2.90
CA ALA A 30 2.67 2.42 -1.57
C ALA A 30 3.86 2.48 -0.61
N ILE A 31 4.69 1.44 -0.58
CA ILE A 31 5.88 1.39 0.28
C ILE A 31 6.92 2.40 -0.22
N SER A 32 7.08 2.54 -1.54
CA SER A 32 7.99 3.55 -2.12
C SER A 32 7.59 4.96 -1.72
N ASP A 33 6.30 5.24 -1.77
CA ASP A 33 5.72 6.52 -1.40
C ASP A 33 5.92 6.85 0.09
N ILE A 34 5.63 5.89 0.98
CA ILE A 34 5.77 6.07 2.44
C ILE A 34 7.25 6.13 2.83
N SER A 35 8.02 5.08 2.54
CA SER A 35 9.41 4.96 2.97
C SER A 35 10.32 5.97 2.28
N GLY A 36 10.04 6.33 1.02
CA GLY A 36 10.81 7.34 0.28
C GLY A 36 10.58 8.78 0.74
N SER A 37 9.50 9.04 1.49
CA SER A 37 9.19 10.38 2.02
C SER A 37 9.78 10.68 3.40
N CYS A 38 10.48 9.71 4.03
CA CYS A 38 11.11 9.88 5.33
C CYS A 38 12.52 10.50 5.24
N ASP A 39 12.93 11.28 6.24
CA ASP A 39 14.28 11.92 6.27
C ASP A 39 15.42 10.95 6.58
N SER A 40 15.13 9.78 7.16
CA SER A 40 16.16 8.81 7.54
C SER A 40 15.76 7.39 7.21
N ARG A 41 16.75 6.56 6.87
CA ARG A 41 16.56 5.13 6.57
C ARG A 41 15.78 4.41 7.66
N ARG A 42 16.11 4.68 8.93
CA ARG A 42 15.43 4.06 10.08
C ARG A 42 13.94 4.40 10.09
N GLN A 43 13.59 5.66 9.82
CA GLN A 43 12.19 6.05 9.71
C GLN A 43 11.52 5.38 8.50
N GLY A 44 12.16 5.37 7.33
CA GLY A 44 11.63 4.69 6.14
C GLY A 44 11.28 3.22 6.39
N ILE A 45 12.17 2.50 7.11
CA ILE A 45 11.94 1.11 7.51
C ILE A 45 10.77 1.01 8.48
N ILE A 46 10.76 1.81 9.55
CA ILE A 46 9.70 1.76 10.55
C ILE A 46 8.33 2.06 9.92
N PHE A 47 8.21 3.14 9.15
CA PHE A 47 6.94 3.55 8.56
C PHE A 47 6.45 2.53 7.52
N GLY A 48 7.34 1.99 6.68
CA GLY A 48 7.00 0.92 5.73
C GLY A 48 6.53 -0.35 6.43
N SER A 49 7.21 -0.76 7.51
CA SER A 49 6.78 -1.92 8.31
C SER A 49 5.45 -1.70 9.03
N VAL A 50 5.22 -0.52 9.61
CA VAL A 50 3.94 -0.20 10.27
C VAL A 50 2.78 -0.17 9.27
N TYR A 51 3.02 0.33 8.05
CA TYR A 51 2.06 0.21 6.95
C TYR A 51 1.75 -1.25 6.62
N ALA A 52 2.78 -2.08 6.43
CA ALA A 52 2.61 -3.51 6.13
C ALA A 52 1.82 -4.24 7.23
N LEU A 53 2.04 -3.89 8.50
CA LEU A 53 1.28 -4.44 9.63
C LEU A 53 -0.19 -4.03 9.61
N GLY A 54 -0.51 -2.78 9.25
CA GLY A 54 -1.90 -2.32 9.11
C GLY A 54 -2.65 -3.06 8.00
N HIS A 55 -1.97 -3.27 6.88
CA HIS A 55 -2.49 -4.05 5.76
C HIS A 55 -2.69 -5.53 6.11
N ALA A 56 -1.69 -6.16 6.72
CA ALA A 56 -1.77 -7.52 7.22
C ALA A 56 -2.92 -7.69 8.23
N ALA A 57 -3.10 -6.73 9.15
CA ALA A 57 -4.15 -6.80 10.15
C ALA A 57 -5.55 -6.85 9.52
N VAL A 58 -5.82 -6.02 8.51
CA VAL A 58 -7.14 -6.01 7.87
C VAL A 58 -7.38 -7.26 7.02
N ILE A 59 -6.35 -7.81 6.36
CA ILE A 59 -6.45 -9.09 5.66
C ILE A 59 -6.73 -10.23 6.63
N ILE A 60 -6.05 -10.29 7.79
CA ILE A 60 -6.35 -11.29 8.82
C ILE A 60 -7.80 -11.16 9.27
N ILE A 61 -8.24 -9.95 9.63
CA ILE A 61 -9.59 -9.73 10.17
C ILE A 61 -10.65 -10.11 9.14
N ILE A 62 -10.57 -9.53 7.93
CA ILE A 62 -11.57 -9.77 6.89
C ILE A 62 -11.48 -11.21 6.39
N GLY A 63 -10.28 -11.76 6.19
CA GLY A 63 -10.07 -13.12 5.74
C GLY A 63 -10.62 -14.15 6.71
N LEU A 64 -10.34 -14.02 8.02
CA LEU A 64 -10.90 -14.91 9.03
C LEU A 64 -12.41 -14.77 9.14
N LEU A 65 -12.96 -13.55 9.14
CA LEU A 65 -14.41 -13.33 9.15
C LEU A 65 -15.07 -13.96 7.91
N SER A 66 -14.44 -13.85 6.75
CA SER A 66 -14.96 -14.43 5.51
C SER A 66 -14.95 -15.96 5.54
N VAL A 67 -13.89 -16.57 6.10
CA VAL A 67 -13.81 -18.03 6.28
C VAL A 67 -14.85 -18.54 7.28
N MET A 68 -15.03 -17.85 8.42
CA MET A 68 -15.90 -18.31 9.51
C MET A 68 -17.39 -18.03 9.25
N ILE A 69 -17.71 -16.93 8.55
CA ILE A 69 -19.09 -16.47 8.37
C ILE A 69 -19.55 -16.67 6.91
N GLY A 70 -18.63 -16.94 5.98
CA GLY A 70 -18.96 -17.08 4.55
C GLY A 70 -19.32 -15.75 3.88
N ILE A 71 -18.84 -14.62 4.41
CA ILE A 71 -19.15 -13.29 3.86
C ILE A 71 -18.33 -13.07 2.59
N ASN A 72 -19.03 -12.88 1.47
CA ASN A 72 -18.42 -12.36 0.25
C ASN A 72 -18.44 -10.83 0.29
N LEU A 73 -17.30 -10.19 0.00
CA LEU A 73 -17.30 -8.74 -0.18
C LEU A 73 -18.09 -8.38 -1.43
N PRO A 74 -18.96 -7.36 -1.36
CA PRO A 74 -19.77 -6.97 -2.50
C PRO A 74 -18.93 -6.25 -3.56
N SER A 75 -19.13 -6.62 -4.83
CA SER A 75 -18.34 -6.16 -5.99
C SER A 75 -18.39 -4.66 -6.29
N TRP A 76 -19.26 -3.91 -5.62
CA TRP A 76 -19.28 -2.45 -5.74
C TRP A 76 -18.05 -1.80 -5.10
N VAL A 77 -17.40 -2.47 -4.14
CA VAL A 77 -16.20 -1.96 -3.47
C VAL A 77 -15.07 -1.76 -4.49
N ASP A 78 -14.81 -2.75 -5.35
CA ASP A 78 -13.78 -2.67 -6.39
C ASP A 78 -14.05 -1.53 -7.36
N ARG A 79 -15.31 -1.40 -7.81
CA ARG A 79 -15.74 -0.36 -8.74
C ARG A 79 -15.50 1.06 -8.22
N ILE A 80 -15.50 1.26 -6.90
CA ILE A 80 -15.26 2.56 -6.27
C ILE A 80 -13.78 2.72 -5.93
N MET A 81 -13.14 1.69 -5.38
CA MET A 81 -11.78 1.77 -4.86
C MET A 81 -10.73 1.83 -5.99
N GLU A 82 -10.93 1.09 -7.09
CA GLU A 82 -9.98 1.09 -8.21
C GLU A 82 -9.79 2.51 -8.80
N PRO A 83 -10.85 3.26 -9.18
CA PRO A 83 -10.68 4.62 -9.69
C PRO A 83 -10.09 5.60 -8.67
N ILE A 84 -10.43 5.45 -7.38
CA ILE A 84 -9.89 6.32 -6.32
C ILE A 84 -8.39 6.12 -6.18
N VAL A 85 -7.94 4.86 -6.10
CA VAL A 85 -6.52 4.51 -6.03
C VAL A 85 -5.81 5.02 -7.28
N GLY A 86 -6.37 4.76 -8.46
CA GLY A 86 -5.83 5.21 -9.74
C GLY A 86 -5.65 6.73 -9.82
N LEU A 87 -6.68 7.48 -9.44
CA LEU A 87 -6.65 8.95 -9.43
C LEU A 87 -5.57 9.50 -8.48
N THR A 88 -5.43 8.93 -7.27
CA THR A 88 -4.40 9.40 -6.33
C THR A 88 -2.98 9.14 -6.83
N LEU A 89 -2.74 8.03 -7.53
CA LEU A 89 -1.44 7.72 -8.14
C LEU A 89 -1.11 8.66 -9.31
N ILE A 90 -2.10 9.02 -10.14
CA ILE A 90 -1.95 10.02 -11.20
C ILE A 90 -1.62 11.40 -10.59
N LEU A 91 -2.34 11.82 -9.55
CA LEU A 91 -2.07 13.10 -8.89
C LEU A 91 -0.68 13.15 -8.27
N LEU A 92 -0.25 12.07 -7.60
CA LEU A 92 1.10 11.96 -7.05
C LEU A 92 2.17 12.06 -8.15
N SER A 93 2.00 11.32 -9.25
CA SER A 93 2.98 11.29 -10.34
C SER A 93 3.11 12.64 -11.01
N ILE A 94 2.00 13.34 -11.30
CA ILE A 94 2.03 14.73 -11.80
C ILE A 94 2.78 15.64 -10.83
N TRP A 95 2.45 15.54 -9.53
CA TRP A 95 3.12 16.35 -8.51
C TRP A 95 4.63 16.07 -8.45
N LEU A 96 5.03 14.80 -8.56
CA LEU A 96 6.44 14.40 -8.53
C LEU A 96 7.19 14.89 -9.77
N PHE A 97 6.59 14.80 -10.97
CA PHE A 97 7.15 15.37 -12.19
C PHE A 97 7.36 16.89 -12.08
N VAL A 98 6.35 17.62 -11.59
CA VAL A 98 6.43 19.07 -11.36
C VAL A 98 7.51 19.40 -10.33
N SER A 99 7.59 18.62 -9.25
CA SER A 99 8.60 18.79 -8.19
C SER A 99 10.02 18.61 -8.72
N ILE A 100 10.26 17.58 -9.54
CA ILE A 100 11.54 17.31 -10.21
C ILE A 100 11.86 18.41 -11.23
N TYR A 101 10.89 18.85 -12.03
CA TYR A 101 11.08 19.91 -13.02
C TYR A 101 11.46 21.26 -12.37
N LEU A 102 10.79 21.63 -11.29
CA LEU A 102 10.99 22.92 -10.60
C LEU A 102 12.21 22.93 -9.68
N HIS A 103 12.46 21.85 -8.94
CA HIS A 103 13.50 21.80 -7.90
C HIS A 103 14.73 20.97 -8.29
N GLY A 104 14.72 20.37 -9.48
CA GLY A 104 15.80 19.57 -10.01
C GLY A 104 16.23 18.47 -9.03
N ARG A 105 17.46 18.55 -8.54
CA ARG A 105 18.09 17.58 -7.63
C ARG A 105 17.69 17.71 -6.16
N ASN A 106 17.02 18.80 -5.79
CA ASN A 106 16.59 19.11 -4.43
C ASN A 106 15.10 18.85 -4.21
N PHE A 107 14.44 18.15 -5.13
CA PHE A 107 13.05 17.74 -4.95
C PHE A 107 12.92 16.87 -3.70
N LYS A 108 11.84 17.09 -2.94
CA LYS A 108 11.46 16.21 -1.84
C LYS A 108 10.41 15.24 -2.35
N ILE A 109 10.50 13.97 -1.96
CA ILE A 109 9.41 13.02 -2.17
C ILE A 109 8.37 13.29 -1.10
N LYS A 110 7.11 13.31 -1.49
CA LYS A 110 5.98 13.45 -0.58
C LYS A 110 5.09 12.24 -0.75
N SER A 111 4.59 11.70 0.35
CA SER A 111 3.58 10.66 0.29
C SER A 111 2.29 11.16 -0.39
N ARG A 112 1.62 10.32 -1.20
CA ARG A 112 0.30 10.58 -1.80
C ARG A 112 -0.72 11.01 -0.77
N TRP A 113 -0.70 10.36 0.38
CA TRP A 113 -1.58 10.70 1.48
C TRP A 113 -1.21 12.06 2.06
N MET A 114 0.06 12.45 2.11
CA MET A 114 0.43 13.77 2.58
C MET A 114 -0.12 14.87 1.67
N ILE A 115 -0.13 14.67 0.35
CA ILE A 115 -0.74 15.62 -0.58
C ILE A 115 -2.25 15.67 -0.35
N LEU A 116 -2.92 14.51 -0.32
CA LEU A 116 -4.37 14.40 -0.09
C LEU A 116 -4.79 15.07 1.22
N PHE A 117 -4.15 14.74 2.34
CA PHE A 117 -4.50 15.29 3.65
C PHE A 117 -4.10 16.75 3.80
N THR A 118 -3.02 17.21 3.18
CA THR A 118 -2.70 18.65 3.15
C THR A 118 -3.79 19.41 2.39
N PHE A 119 -4.27 18.85 1.29
CA PHE A 119 -5.37 19.41 0.51
C PHE A 119 -6.69 19.41 1.29
N LEU A 120 -7.08 18.26 1.87
CA LEU A 120 -8.28 18.12 2.71
C LEU A 120 -8.23 19.04 3.94
N ARG A 121 -7.09 19.15 4.61
CA ARG A 121 -6.89 20.08 5.73
C ARG A 121 -7.05 21.53 5.28
N LYS A 122 -6.53 21.89 4.10
CA LYS A 122 -6.68 23.24 3.55
C LYS A 122 -8.15 23.56 3.24
N ILE A 123 -8.88 22.59 2.69
CA ILE A 123 -10.34 22.69 2.49
C ILE A 123 -11.04 22.85 3.85
N TYR A 124 -10.75 21.97 4.81
CA TYR A 124 -11.35 22.02 6.14
C TYR A 124 -11.12 23.37 6.81
N ILE A 125 -9.89 23.89 6.83
CA ILE A 125 -9.56 25.20 7.39
C ILE A 125 -10.26 26.33 6.60
N TYR A 126 -10.32 26.25 5.27
CA TYR A 126 -11.01 27.24 4.45
C TYR A 126 -12.51 27.33 4.80
N PHE A 127 -13.18 26.19 4.97
CA PHE A 127 -14.58 26.16 5.39
C PHE A 127 -14.78 26.47 6.88
N HIS A 128 -13.86 26.02 7.73
CA HIS A 128 -13.92 26.26 9.17
C HIS A 128 -13.68 27.74 9.51
N ASN A 129 -12.77 28.42 8.81
CA ASN A 129 -12.55 29.87 8.95
C ASN A 129 -13.69 30.71 8.37
N LYS A 130 -14.60 30.11 7.58
CA LYS A 130 -15.84 30.76 7.12
C LYS A 130 -16.90 30.82 8.25
N ILE A 131 -16.71 30.07 9.33
CA ILE A 131 -17.52 30.13 10.54
C ILE A 131 -16.77 31.02 11.55
N ASN A 132 -17.37 32.15 11.92
CA ASN A 132 -16.75 33.20 12.74
C ASN A 132 -16.35 32.69 14.14
N HIS A 133 -15.10 32.27 14.31
CA HIS A 133 -14.46 32.17 15.62
C HIS A 133 -13.06 32.76 15.59
N HIS A 134 -12.81 33.73 16.47
CA HIS A 134 -11.51 34.35 16.68
C HIS A 134 -10.60 33.39 17.43
N HIS A 135 -9.65 32.77 16.73
CA HIS A 135 -8.50 32.14 17.37
C HIS A 135 -7.19 32.67 16.81
N LYS A 136 -6.44 33.38 17.66
CA LYS A 136 -4.98 33.39 17.62
C LYS A 136 -4.54 31.95 17.89
N LYS A 137 -4.04 31.26 16.86
CA LYS A 137 -3.32 30.00 17.06
C LYS A 137 -2.00 30.12 16.34
N GLU A 138 -0.93 30.30 17.12
CA GLU A 138 0.42 30.02 16.66
C GLU A 138 0.43 28.58 16.16
N MET A 139 0.50 28.42 14.84
CA MET A 139 0.66 27.11 14.23
C MET A 139 2.10 26.69 14.48
N VAL A 140 2.32 25.92 15.54
CA VAL A 140 3.56 25.15 15.73
C VAL A 140 3.69 24.23 14.53
N PHE A 141 4.64 24.57 13.65
CA PHE A 141 5.04 23.76 12.51
C PHE A 141 5.68 22.47 13.03
N TYR A 142 4.90 21.39 13.13
CA TYR A 142 5.48 20.05 13.12
C TYR A 142 5.76 19.69 11.66
N ASP A 143 7.05 19.60 11.31
CA ASP A 143 7.55 19.22 9.98
C ASP A 143 7.22 17.77 9.57
N TYR A 144 6.41 17.05 10.35
CA TYR A 144 5.86 15.74 10.01
C TYR A 144 4.39 15.63 10.46
N PRO A 145 3.40 15.72 9.54
CA PRO A 145 2.01 15.43 9.89
C PRO A 145 1.72 13.93 10.00
N TYR A 146 2.74 13.05 9.92
CA TYR A 146 2.61 11.60 9.86
C TYR A 146 3.26 10.92 11.06
N GLY A 147 2.43 10.47 12.01
CA GLY A 147 2.83 9.52 13.04
C GLY A 147 2.66 8.07 12.58
N LEU A 148 3.17 7.12 13.36
CA LEU A 148 3.05 5.69 13.10
C LEU A 148 1.60 5.22 12.92
N GLY A 149 0.66 5.77 13.69
CA GLY A 149 -0.77 5.45 13.57
C GLY A 149 -1.34 5.75 12.18
N MET A 150 -0.82 6.76 11.50
CA MET A 150 -1.26 7.11 10.15
C MET A 150 -0.74 6.13 9.11
N ALA A 151 0.53 5.70 9.22
CA ALA A 151 1.08 4.66 8.35
C ALA A 151 0.28 3.36 8.48
N PHE A 152 -0.09 3.00 9.71
CA PHE A 152 -0.94 1.84 10.00
C PHE A 152 -2.33 1.98 9.36
N LEU A 153 -2.97 3.14 9.53
CA LEU A 153 -4.29 3.42 8.94
C LEU A 153 -4.26 3.39 7.41
N ILE A 154 -3.19 3.87 6.78
CA ILE A 154 -3.00 3.73 5.33
C ILE A 154 -2.92 2.25 4.92
N GLY A 155 -2.21 1.44 5.72
CA GLY A 155 -2.16 -0.02 5.52
C GLY A 155 -3.55 -0.64 5.55
N ILE A 156 -4.36 -0.28 6.54
CA ILE A 156 -5.75 -0.73 6.66
C ILE A 156 -6.55 -0.32 5.42
N ILE A 157 -6.55 0.97 5.04
CA ILE A 157 -7.34 1.44 3.90
C ILE A 157 -6.91 0.72 2.61
N HIS A 158 -5.61 0.53 2.44
CA HIS A 158 -5.08 -0.20 1.30
C HIS A 158 -5.58 -1.64 1.27
N GLY A 159 -5.54 -2.35 2.41
CA GLY A 159 -6.04 -3.73 2.50
C GLY A 159 -7.55 -3.90 2.51
N ILE A 160 -8.35 -2.82 2.58
CA ILE A 160 -9.81 -2.81 2.33
C ILE A 160 -10.12 -2.54 0.85
N GLY A 161 -9.15 -1.99 0.10
CA GLY A 161 -9.31 -1.54 -1.28
C GLY A 161 -9.47 -2.68 -2.29
N ALA A 162 -8.98 -2.45 -3.50
CA ALA A 162 -9.20 -3.28 -4.69
C ALA A 162 -8.76 -4.76 -4.56
N GLU A 163 -8.02 -5.12 -3.50
CA GLU A 163 -7.39 -6.42 -3.39
C GLU A 163 -8.20 -7.42 -2.53
N THR A 164 -9.01 -6.90 -1.59
CA THR A 164 -9.71 -7.72 -0.57
C THR A 164 -10.72 -8.70 -1.16
N PRO A 165 -11.58 -8.33 -2.14
CA PRO A 165 -12.61 -9.26 -2.63
C PRO A 165 -12.02 -10.49 -3.34
N SER A 166 -10.94 -10.30 -4.10
CA SER A 166 -10.27 -11.40 -4.81
C SER A 166 -9.59 -12.38 -3.84
N GLN A 167 -9.00 -11.86 -2.75
CA GLN A 167 -8.38 -12.67 -1.69
C GLN A 167 -9.40 -13.44 -0.87
N VAL A 168 -10.52 -12.80 -0.54
CA VAL A 168 -11.60 -13.43 0.21
C VAL A 168 -12.14 -14.65 -0.53
N LEU A 169 -12.29 -14.56 -1.85
CA LEU A 169 -12.70 -15.71 -2.66
C LEU A 169 -11.70 -16.87 -2.58
N LEU A 170 -10.39 -16.60 -2.62
CA LEU A 170 -9.35 -17.62 -2.45
C LEU A 170 -9.45 -18.30 -1.08
N PHE A 171 -9.64 -17.53 -0.01
CA PHE A 171 -9.74 -18.06 1.35
C PHE A 171 -11.00 -18.89 1.58
N ILE A 172 -12.14 -18.44 1.07
CA ILE A 172 -13.40 -19.18 1.13
C ILE A 172 -13.29 -20.48 0.31
N THR A 173 -12.65 -20.43 -0.85
CA THR A 173 -12.42 -21.64 -1.67
C THR A 173 -11.56 -22.66 -0.92
N ALA A 174 -10.48 -22.21 -0.26
CA ALA A 174 -9.65 -23.07 0.59
C ALA A 174 -10.44 -23.66 1.77
N ALA A 175 -11.32 -22.86 2.39
CA ALA A 175 -12.20 -23.32 3.46
C ALA A 175 -13.26 -24.33 2.97
N GLY A 176 -13.79 -24.17 1.76
CA GLY A 176 -14.74 -25.11 1.16
C GLY A 176 -14.14 -26.49 0.87
N ILE A 177 -12.84 -26.55 0.55
CA ILE A 177 -12.11 -27.80 0.29
C ILE A 177 -11.63 -28.47 1.59
N GLY A 178 -11.13 -27.68 2.55
CA GLY A 178 -10.42 -28.18 3.71
C GLY A 178 -11.11 -27.97 5.07
N GLY A 179 -12.24 -27.27 5.11
CA GLY A 179 -12.88 -26.80 6.33
C GLY A 179 -12.34 -25.45 6.83
N GLU A 180 -13.07 -24.84 7.76
CA GLU A 180 -12.79 -23.49 8.29
C GLU A 180 -11.38 -23.37 8.90
N LEU A 181 -10.91 -24.40 9.62
CA LEU A 181 -9.58 -24.40 10.21
C LEU A 181 -8.49 -24.32 9.13
N ILE A 182 -8.64 -25.05 8.02
CA ILE A 182 -7.69 -25.01 6.91
C ILE A 182 -7.74 -23.64 6.23
N GLY A 183 -8.93 -23.06 6.04
CA GLY A 183 -9.09 -21.69 5.54
C GLY A 183 -8.38 -20.66 6.44
N ALA A 184 -8.54 -20.76 7.76
CA ALA A 184 -7.90 -19.85 8.71
C ALA A 184 -6.36 -19.97 8.73
N VAL A 185 -5.84 -21.21 8.64
CA VAL A 185 -4.40 -21.43 8.47
C VAL A 185 -3.92 -20.85 7.13
N PHE A 186 -4.72 -21.00 6.07
CA PHE A 186 -4.41 -20.43 4.75
C PHE A 186 -4.28 -18.90 4.82
N VAL A 187 -5.20 -18.19 5.49
CA VAL A 187 -5.11 -16.74 5.70
C VAL A 187 -3.82 -16.37 6.45
N THR A 188 -3.51 -17.09 7.52
CA THR A 188 -2.34 -16.77 8.37
C THR A 188 -1.02 -16.96 7.62
N VAL A 189 -0.90 -18.05 6.86
CA VAL A 189 0.30 -18.37 6.06
C VAL A 189 0.46 -17.39 4.89
N PHE A 190 -0.65 -16.99 4.25
CA PHE A 190 -0.67 -15.96 3.22
C PHE A 190 -0.13 -14.62 3.77
N VAL A 191 -0.66 -14.18 4.92
CA VAL A 191 -0.24 -12.93 5.56
C VAL A 191 1.23 -12.97 5.97
N PHE A 192 1.73 -14.13 6.42
CA PHE A 192 3.15 -14.29 6.72
C PHE A 192 4.03 -14.10 5.49
N GLY A 193 3.67 -14.70 4.34
CA GLY A 193 4.36 -14.48 3.06
C GLY A 193 4.35 -13.00 2.66
N LEU A 194 3.19 -12.36 2.72
CA LEU A 194 3.00 -10.94 2.43
C LEU A 194 3.88 -10.03 3.29
N LEU A 195 3.97 -10.30 4.60
CA LEU A 195 4.80 -9.49 5.50
C LEU A 195 6.30 -9.62 5.17
N ILE A 196 6.74 -10.79 4.71
CA ILE A 196 8.12 -11.00 4.26
C ILE A 196 8.41 -10.16 3.02
N SER A 197 7.61 -10.26 1.97
CA SER A 197 7.80 -9.48 0.74
C SER A 197 7.75 -7.97 1.01
N ASN A 198 6.78 -7.50 1.79
CA ASN A 198 6.65 -6.07 2.13
C ASN A 198 7.84 -5.58 2.95
N SER A 199 8.38 -6.42 3.84
CA SER A 199 9.59 -6.09 4.60
C SER A 199 10.82 -6.01 3.70
N VAL A 200 10.99 -6.95 2.76
CA VAL A 200 12.08 -6.92 1.78
C VAL A 200 12.00 -5.67 0.90
N ILE A 201 10.83 -5.34 0.37
CA ILE A 201 10.61 -4.13 -0.44
C ILE A 201 10.90 -2.86 0.38
N THR A 202 10.41 -2.79 1.61
CA THR A 202 10.68 -1.69 2.55
C THR A 202 12.18 -1.50 2.78
N LEU A 203 12.93 -2.59 2.97
CA LEU A 203 14.38 -2.54 3.12
C LEU A 203 15.05 -2.05 1.83
N VAL A 204 14.74 -2.64 0.68
CA VAL A 204 15.31 -2.25 -0.61
C VAL A 204 15.09 -0.77 -0.89
N ILE A 205 13.88 -0.27 -0.71
CA ILE A 205 13.53 1.14 -0.92
C ILE A 205 14.26 2.03 0.07
N SER A 206 14.22 1.70 1.37
CA SER A 206 14.83 2.54 2.41
C SER A 206 16.37 2.60 2.28
N TYR A 207 17.00 1.50 1.86
CA TYR A 207 18.43 1.49 1.57
C TYR A 207 18.77 2.15 0.24
N GLY A 208 17.91 2.06 -0.78
CA GLY A 208 18.10 2.69 -2.08
C GLY A 208 17.93 4.22 -2.05
N TYR A 209 16.78 4.71 -1.55
CA TYR A 209 16.44 6.13 -1.55
C TYR A 209 17.23 6.96 -0.53
N LEU A 210 17.40 6.42 0.69
CA LEU A 210 17.90 7.18 1.84
C LEU A 210 19.37 6.90 2.14
N ASN A 211 20.13 6.38 1.17
CA ASN A 211 21.56 6.27 1.30
C ASN A 211 22.21 7.67 1.25
N LYS A 212 22.81 8.11 2.36
CA LYS A 212 23.42 9.44 2.51
C LYS A 212 24.60 9.67 1.54
N ASN A 213 25.21 8.58 1.05
CA ASN A 213 26.29 8.60 0.05
C ASN A 213 25.80 8.58 -1.42
N ASN A 214 24.49 8.58 -1.69
CA ASN A 214 24.02 8.50 -3.06
C ASN A 214 24.18 9.81 -3.83
N ASN A 215 24.70 9.70 -5.04
CA ASN A 215 24.75 10.78 -6.02
C ASN A 215 23.34 11.35 -6.24
N SER A 216 23.24 12.67 -6.37
CA SER A 216 21.98 13.38 -6.65
C SER A 216 21.28 12.86 -7.91
N ASN A 217 22.04 12.35 -8.88
CA ASN A 217 21.53 11.69 -10.08
C ASN A 217 20.78 10.38 -9.77
N PHE A 218 21.25 9.58 -8.80
CA PHE A 218 20.58 8.32 -8.45
C PHE A 218 19.20 8.58 -7.82
N ARG A 219 19.09 9.58 -6.95
CA ARG A 219 17.80 10.01 -6.39
C ARG A 219 16.85 10.52 -7.48
N LEU A 220 17.36 11.28 -8.46
CA LEU A 220 16.57 11.78 -9.58
C LEU A 220 16.07 10.63 -10.46
N VAL A 221 16.93 9.65 -10.78
CA VAL A 221 16.54 8.45 -11.53
C VAL A 221 15.43 7.68 -10.80
N LEU A 222 15.63 7.38 -9.51
CA LEU A 222 14.61 6.69 -8.72
C LEU A 222 13.30 7.48 -8.63
N GLY A 223 13.36 8.79 -8.36
CA GLY A 223 12.17 9.65 -8.32
C GLY A 223 11.42 9.67 -9.65
N THR A 224 12.14 9.72 -10.77
CA THR A 224 11.55 9.68 -12.11
C THR A 224 10.92 8.31 -12.41
N LEU A 225 11.60 7.22 -12.06
CA LEU A 225 11.05 5.86 -12.19
C LEU A 225 9.77 5.70 -11.37
N THR A 226 9.75 6.16 -10.12
CA THR A 226 8.55 6.11 -9.26
C THR A 226 7.41 6.97 -9.82
N ALA A 227 7.71 8.14 -10.40
CA ALA A 227 6.70 8.98 -11.04
C ALA A 227 6.08 8.30 -12.27
N VAL A 228 6.92 7.79 -13.18
CA VAL A 228 6.50 7.06 -14.39
C VAL A 228 5.68 5.83 -14.01
N PHE A 229 6.21 5.02 -13.09
CA PHE A 229 5.56 3.80 -12.63
C PHE A 229 4.19 4.09 -12.00
N SER A 230 4.13 5.06 -11.06
CA SER A 230 2.87 5.47 -10.43
C SER A 230 1.85 6.01 -11.43
N PHE A 231 2.30 6.74 -12.47
CA PHE A 231 1.41 7.24 -13.52
C PHE A 231 0.78 6.11 -14.33
N PHE A 232 1.59 5.14 -14.78
CA PHE A 232 1.09 3.99 -15.55
C PHE A 232 0.15 3.12 -14.73
N ILE A 233 0.53 2.75 -13.50
CA ILE A 233 -0.35 1.99 -12.61
C ILE A 233 -1.63 2.78 -12.31
N GLY A 234 -1.50 4.09 -12.07
CA GLY A 234 -2.64 4.96 -11.82
C GLY A 234 -3.65 4.98 -12.96
N ILE A 235 -3.19 5.04 -14.22
CA ILE A 235 -4.06 4.93 -15.41
C ILE A 235 -4.77 3.57 -15.45
N LEU A 236 -4.05 2.48 -15.20
CA LEU A 236 -4.63 1.13 -15.26
C LEU A 236 -5.73 0.95 -14.22
N PHE A 237 -5.51 1.41 -12.99
CA PHE A 237 -6.52 1.45 -11.93
C PHE A 237 -7.69 2.37 -12.27
N LEU A 238 -7.43 3.56 -12.83
CA LEU A 238 -8.48 4.51 -13.20
C LEU A 238 -9.48 3.95 -14.22
N PHE A 239 -8.99 3.13 -15.15
CA PHE A 239 -9.80 2.54 -16.21
C PHE A 239 -10.23 1.08 -15.95
N GLY A 240 -9.99 0.53 -14.75
CA GLY A 240 -10.31 -0.85 -14.42
C GLY A 240 -9.57 -1.88 -15.29
N LYS A 241 -8.39 -1.50 -15.80
CA LYS A 241 -7.53 -2.31 -16.67
C LYS A 241 -6.41 -3.01 -15.90
N VAL A 242 -6.55 -3.16 -14.58
CA VAL A 242 -5.56 -3.82 -13.72
C VAL A 242 -5.32 -5.27 -14.16
N PHE A 243 -6.35 -5.94 -14.70
CA PHE A 243 -6.23 -7.29 -15.29
C PHE A 243 -5.27 -7.40 -16.48
N TYR A 244 -4.89 -6.29 -17.12
CA TYR A 244 -3.91 -6.29 -18.23
C TYR A 244 -2.46 -6.14 -17.76
N LEU A 245 -2.22 -5.91 -16.46
CA LEU A 245 -0.86 -5.95 -15.93
C LEU A 245 -0.33 -7.37 -16.09
N PRO A 246 0.88 -7.54 -16.66
CA PRO A 246 1.50 -8.86 -16.67
C PRO A 246 1.59 -9.32 -15.23
N VAL A 247 1.02 -10.50 -14.95
CA VAL A 247 1.25 -11.20 -13.69
C VAL A 247 2.76 -11.38 -13.60
N LEU A 248 3.38 -10.68 -12.64
CA LEU A 248 4.84 -10.57 -12.52
C LEU A 248 5.54 -11.95 -12.48
N LEU A 249 4.79 -13.00 -12.10
CA LEU A 249 5.19 -14.40 -12.19
C LEU A 249 4.00 -15.30 -12.59
N GLY A 250 3.69 -15.39 -13.89
CA GLY A 250 2.99 -16.51 -14.54
C GLY A 250 1.48 -16.63 -14.31
N GLY A 251 0.74 -16.90 -15.40
CA GLY A 251 -0.68 -17.27 -15.37
C GLY A 251 -0.92 -18.74 -15.05
#